data_AF-A0A3D1LIF3-F1
#
_entry.id   AF-A0A3D1LIF3-F1
#
_cell.length_a   1.000
_cell.length_b   1.000
_cell.length_c   1.000
_cell.angle_alpha   90.00
_cell.angle_beta   90.00
_cell.angle_gamma   90.00
#
_symmetry.space_group_name_H-M   'P 1'
#
loop_
_entity.id
_entity.type
_entity.pdbx_description
1 polymer ?
#
loop_
_entity_poly.entity_id
_entity_poly.type
_entity_poly.pdbx_seq_one_letter_code
_entity_poly.pdbx_strand_id
1 'polypeptide(L)' 'MKPIVLHPAAEAEMLAAAGYYQDCQLGLGARFLDEVSRAGGRITQNPTAWPIISGSIRR' A
#
# COMPACT_ATOMS: atom_id res chain seq x y z
N MET A 1 -6.06 17.34 0.30
CA MET A 1 -5.15 16.17 0.21
C MET A 1 -5.25 15.60 -1.19
N LYS A 2 -4.13 15.21 -1.81
CA LYS A 2 -4.16 14.54 -3.11
C LYS A 2 -4.59 13.08 -2.88
N PRO A 3 -5.53 12.52 -3.66
CA PRO A 3 -5.95 11.13 -3.49
C PRO A 3 -4.80 10.19 -3.86
N ILE A 4 -4.69 9.08 -3.13
CA ILE A 4 -3.77 8.00 -3.48
C ILE A 4 -4.39 7.22 -4.63
N VAL A 5 -3.60 6.99 -5.68
CA VAL A 5 -4.01 6.17 -6.81
C VAL A 5 -3.01 5.03 -6.92
N LEU A 6 -3.51 3.81 -6.85
CA LEU A 6 -2.71 2.63 -7.12
C LEU A 6 -2.71 2.36 -8.63
N HIS A 7 -1.56 1.96 -9.15
CA HIS A 7 -1.53 1.37 -10.48
C HIS A 7 -2.38 0.09 -10.48
N PRO A 8 -3.15 -0.23 -11.55
CA PRO A 8 -4.05 -1.39 -11.55
C PRO A 8 -3.36 -2.71 -11.19
N ALA A 9 -2.12 -2.92 -11.65
CA ALA A 9 -1.34 -4.10 -11.28
C ALA A 9 -1.01 -4.16 -9.77
N ALA A 10 -0.74 -3.01 -9.13
CA ALA A 10 -0.46 -2.94 -7.71
C ALA A 10 -1.73 -3.18 -6.87
N GLU A 11 -2.88 -2.70 -7.32
CA GLU A 11 -4.16 -3.02 -6.69
C GLU A 11 -4.49 -4.52 -6.76
N ALA A 12 -4.29 -5.13 -7.93
CA ALA A 12 -4.47 -6.57 -8.11
C ALA A 12 -3.54 -7.39 -7.19
N GLU A 13 -2.27 -7.01 -7.10
CA GLU A 13 -1.29 -7.65 -6.21
C GLU A 13 -1.68 -7.50 -4.72
N MET A 14 -2.08 -6.30 -4.31
CA MET A 14 -2.56 -6.03 -2.95
C MET A 14 -3.76 -6.92 -2.58
N LEU A 15 -4.75 -7.05 -3.47
CA LEU A 15 -5.94 -7.87 -3.23
C LEU A 15 -5.61 -9.36 -3.18
N ALA A 16 -4.71 -9.83 -4.05
CA ALA A 16 -4.23 -11.22 -4.02
C ALA A 16 -3.50 -11.54 -2.71
N ALA A 17 -2.64 -10.63 -2.23
CA ALA A 17 -1.95 -10.79 -0.95
C ALA A 17 -2.94 -10.78 0.24
N ALA A 18 -3.95 -9.92 0.21
CA ALA A 18 -5.00 -9.89 1.24
C ALA A 18 -5.75 -11.23 1.32
N GLY A 19 -6.09 -11.83 0.17
CA GLY A 19 -6.68 -13.17 0.08
C GLY A 19 -5.78 -14.24 0.68
N TYR A 20 -4.51 -14.30 0.24
CA TYR A 20 -3.54 -15.25 0.77
C TYR A 20 -3.39 -15.16 2.30
N TYR A 21 -3.29 -13.94 2.84
CA TYR A 21 -3.18 -13.75 4.28
C TYR A 21 -4.45 -14.13 5.03
N GLN A 22 -5.62 -13.87 4.47
CA GLN A 22 -6.89 -14.29 5.05
C GLN A 22 -6.98 -15.81 5.17
N ASP A 23 -6.51 -16.55 4.15
CA ASP A 23 -6.47 -18.01 4.15
C ASP A 23 -5.45 -18.56 5.17
N CYS A 24 -4.34 -17.84 5.40
CA CYS A 24 -3.36 -18.20 6.42
C CYS A 24 -3.93 -18.08 7.85
N GLN A 25 -4.68 -17.01 8.13
CA GLN A 25 -5.33 -16.78 9.40
C GLN A 25 -6.52 -15.84 9.24
N LEU A 26 -7.68 -16.24 9.77
CA LEU A 26 -8.87 -15.40 9.78
C LEU A 26 -8.57 -14.00 10.35
N GLY A 27 -8.87 -12.97 9.57
CA GLY A 27 -8.69 -11.57 9.93
C GLY A 27 -7.32 -10.98 9.56
N LEU A 28 -6.35 -11.80 9.11
CA LEU A 28 -5.04 -11.29 8.72
C LEU A 28 -5.09 -10.53 7.39
N GLY A 29 -5.97 -10.89 6.46
CA GLY A 29 -6.18 -10.14 5.21
C GLY A 29 -6.68 -8.72 5.47
N ALA A 30 -7.64 -8.56 6.40
CA ALA A 30 -8.13 -7.23 6.80
C ALA A 30 -7.02 -6.39 7.45
N ARG A 31 -6.23 -6.99 8.36
CA ARG A 31 -5.08 -6.31 8.99
C ARG A 31 -4.03 -5.87 7.97
N PHE A 32 -3.81 -6.69 6.94
CA PHE A 32 -2.91 -6.33 5.84
C PHE A 32 -3.41 -5.10 5.08
N LEU A 33 -4.69 -5.07 4.67
CA LEU A 33 -5.29 -3.92 3.96
C LEU A 33 -5.29 -2.63 4.80
N ASP A 34 -5.51 -2.75 6.11
CA ASP A 34 -5.40 -1.63 7.05
C ASP A 34 -3.97 -1.06 7.08
N GLU A 35 -2.94 -1.90 7.12
CA GLU A 35 -1.56 -1.43 7.09
C GLU A 35 -1.17 -0.79 5.75
N VAL A 36 -1.67 -1.30 4.62
CA VAL A 36 -1.46 -0.65 3.31
C VAL A 36 -2.11 0.74 3.29
N SER A 37 -3.33 0.88 3.82
CA SER A 37 -4.02 2.17 3.93
C SER A 37 -3.26 3.14 4.83
N ARG A 38 -2.74 2.67 5.97
CA ARG A 38 -1.90 3.47 6.88
C ARG A 38 -0.59 3.91 6.22
N ALA A 39 0.07 3.03 5.47
CA ALA A 39 1.28 3.36 4.72
C ALA A 39 1.00 4.48 3.69
N GLY A 40 -0.10 4.38 2.96
CA GLY A 40 -0.56 5.44 2.06
C GLY A 40 -0.81 6.77 2.79
N GLY A 41 -1.42 6.72 3.98
CA GLY A 41 -1.58 7.89 4.84
C GLY A 41 -0.25 8.57 5.19
N ARG A 42 0.77 7.79 5.57
CA ARG A 42 2.12 8.30 5.85
C ARG A 42 2.76 8.96 4.62
N ILE A 43 2.59 8.37 3.44
CA ILE A 43 3.06 8.93 2.17
C ILE A 43 2.39 10.26 1.88
N THR A 44 1.08 10.36 2.09
CA THR A 44 0.34 11.61 1.82
C THR A 44 0.72 12.72 2.79
N GLN A 45 1.00 12.38 4.05
CA GLN A 45 1.46 13.32 5.07
C GLN A 45 2.90 13.78 4.83
N ASN A 46 3.78 12.87 4.37
CA ASN A 46 5.20 13.17 4.15
C ASN A 46 5.67 12.66 2.77
N PRO A 47 5.26 13.28 1.65
CA PRO A 47 5.54 12.76 0.30
C PRO A 47 7.02 12.68 -0.07
N THR A 48 7.88 13.39 0.66
CA THR A 48 9.32 13.45 0.44
C THR A 48 10.13 12.65 1.47
N ALA A 49 9.49 11.91 2.37
CA ALA A 49 10.17 11.18 3.44
C ALA A 49 11.06 10.04 2.92
N TRP A 50 10.73 9.45 1.77
CA TRP A 50 11.51 8.38 1.19
C TRP A 50 12.53 8.87 0.15
N PRO A 51 13.71 8.23 0.06
CA PRO A 51 14.75 8.62 -0.88
C PRO A 51 14.29 8.45 -2.33
N ILE A 52 14.79 9.33 -3.20
CA ILE A 52 14.55 9.26 -4.65
C ILE A 52 15.35 8.08 -5.20
N ILE A 53 14.68 7.22 -5.98
CA ILE A 53 15.31 6.14 -6.73
C ILE A 53 15.68 6.64 -8.14
N SER A 54 14.73 7.29 -8.82
CA SER A 54 14.92 7.81 -10.18
C SER A 54 13.83 8.83 -10.51
N GLY A 55 14.21 10.00 -11.03
CA GLY A 55 13.27 11.06 -11.41
C GLY A 55 12.32 11.42 -10.26
N SER A 56 11.01 11.21 -10.44
CA SER A 56 9.97 11.42 -9.43
C SER A 56 9.62 10.18 -8.60
N ILE A 57 10.33 9.07 -8.78
CA ILE A 57 10.09 7.79 -8.09
C ILE A 57 10.85 7.78 -6.77
N ARG A 58 10.14 7.42 -5.69
CA ARG A 58 10.69 7.26 -4.33
C ARG A 58 10.50 5.82 -3.85
N ARG A 59 11.34 5.39 -2.92
CA ARG A 59 11.28 4.05 -2.29
C ARG A 59 10.06 3.90 -1.38
#